data_AF-A0A923TIA9-F1
#
_entry.id   AF-A0A923TIA9-F1
#
_cell.length_a   1.000
_cell.length_b   1.000
_cell.length_c   1.000
_cell.angle_alpha   90.00
_cell.angle_beta   90.00
_cell.angle_gamma   90.00
#
_symmetry.space_group_name_H-M   'P 1'
#
loop_
_entity.id
_entity.type
_entity.pdbx_description
1 polymer ?
#
loop_
_entity_poly.entity_id
_entity_poly.type
_entity_poly.pdbx_seq_one_letter_code
_entity_poly.pdbx_strand_id
1 'polypeptide(L)'
;WIKPDRMLVEGISRITPVDFKNAATLGYGIKLLAVITRNFETNELSVRVQPTLLPQGNVLANVSGVFNAISVTGDVVGTTLYIGRGAGQDATASAVISDIADAVALLHHGKGAHHMGDDTPKPCADRKLAPPERIRGRYYVRLSVKDQPGVLARVASVMAKHHVSIASVMQNPAERAGAASLVLTTHESDERAIRATLKHLAGLSSVLEQPVLLRIGDFND
;
A
#
# COMPACT_ATOMS: atom_id res chain seq x y z
N TRP A 1 2.31 5.52 20.39
CA TRP A 1 2.96 6.26 19.29
C TRP A 1 3.94 5.33 18.58
N ILE A 2 3.90 5.26 17.25
CA ILE A 2 4.84 4.47 16.44
C ILE A 2 5.69 5.46 15.66
N LYS A 3 7.01 5.31 15.74
CA LYS A 3 7.94 6.18 15.00
C LYS A 3 8.03 5.73 13.54
N PRO A 4 8.22 6.65 12.57
CA PRO A 4 8.29 6.31 11.15
C PRO A 4 9.39 5.29 10.78
N ASP A 5 10.52 5.28 11.50
CA ASP A 5 11.63 4.32 11.32
C ASP A 5 11.25 2.87 11.66
N ARG A 6 10.13 2.67 12.37
CA ARG A 6 9.57 1.35 12.68
C ARG A 6 8.50 0.91 11.68
N MET A 7 8.13 1.75 10.72
CA MET A 7 7.10 1.49 9.72
C MET A 7 7.75 1.17 8.37
N LEU A 8 7.06 0.42 7.52
CA LEU A 8 7.42 0.37 6.11
C LEU A 8 6.95 1.66 5.45
N VAL A 9 7.87 2.48 4.94
CA VAL A 9 7.56 3.74 4.25
C VAL A 9 8.19 3.74 2.87
N GLU A 10 7.37 3.79 1.83
CA GLU A 10 7.79 3.86 0.44
C GLU A 10 7.02 4.97 -0.29
N GLY A 11 7.75 5.80 -1.04
CA GLY A 11 7.18 6.90 -1.82
C GLY A 11 6.77 6.50 -3.24
N ILE A 12 6.35 7.48 -4.02
CA ILE A 12 5.87 7.30 -5.41
C ILE A 12 6.90 7.66 -6.48
N SER A 13 8.14 8.02 -6.11
CA SER A 13 9.14 8.59 -7.04
C SER A 13 9.58 7.66 -8.17
N ARG A 14 9.39 6.35 -8.02
CA ARG A 14 9.78 5.34 -9.01
C ARG A 14 8.63 4.90 -9.92
N ILE A 15 7.43 5.43 -9.69
CA ILE A 15 6.22 5.08 -10.45
C ILE A 15 6.18 5.95 -11.71
N THR A 16 5.97 5.30 -12.83
CA THR A 16 5.96 5.92 -14.16
C THR A 16 4.56 5.83 -14.79
N PRO A 17 4.25 6.61 -15.84
CA PRO A 17 3.00 6.47 -16.58
C PRO A 17 2.73 5.06 -17.10
N VAL A 18 3.78 4.29 -17.41
CA VAL A 18 3.69 2.89 -17.83
C VAL A 18 3.09 2.01 -16.72
N ASP A 19 3.39 2.28 -15.46
CA ASP A 19 2.83 1.54 -14.32
C ASP A 19 1.31 1.75 -14.23
N PHE A 20 0.83 2.99 -14.41
CA PHE A 20 -0.61 3.30 -14.43
C PHE A 20 -1.32 2.62 -15.60
N LYS A 21 -0.72 2.63 -16.80
CA LYS A 21 -1.28 1.95 -17.98
C LYS A 21 -1.38 0.43 -17.74
N ASN A 22 -0.31 -0.18 -17.26
CA ASN A 22 -0.29 -1.62 -16.97
C ASN A 22 -1.28 -1.99 -15.85
N ALA A 23 -1.32 -1.21 -14.77
CA ALA A 23 -2.27 -1.42 -13.68
C ALA A 23 -3.71 -1.32 -14.18
N ALA A 24 -4.03 -0.34 -15.04
CA ALA A 24 -5.35 -0.18 -15.63
C ALA A 24 -5.74 -1.38 -16.51
N THR A 25 -4.82 -1.90 -17.34
CA THR A 25 -5.05 -3.12 -18.13
C THR A 25 -5.32 -4.34 -17.25
N LEU A 26 -4.71 -4.40 -16.06
CA LEU A 26 -4.94 -5.45 -15.07
C LEU A 26 -6.20 -5.21 -14.21
N GLY A 27 -6.95 -4.12 -14.41
CA GLY A 27 -8.16 -3.80 -13.64
C GLY A 27 -7.91 -3.10 -12.31
N TYR A 28 -6.76 -2.44 -12.14
CA TYR A 28 -6.36 -1.74 -10.92
C TYR A 28 -6.13 -0.24 -11.15
N GLY A 29 -6.26 0.55 -10.09
CA GLY A 29 -5.73 1.91 -9.96
C GLY A 29 -4.61 1.95 -8.91
N ILE A 30 -3.66 2.88 -9.05
CA ILE A 30 -2.53 3.02 -8.10
C ILE A 30 -2.83 4.18 -7.14
N LYS A 31 -2.72 3.93 -5.83
CA LYS A 31 -2.85 4.94 -4.77
C LYS A 31 -1.71 4.82 -3.76
N LEU A 32 -1.28 5.95 -3.19
CA LEU A 32 -0.40 5.95 -2.02
C LEU A 32 -1.28 5.78 -0.78
N LEU A 33 -1.15 4.65 -0.09
CA LEU A 33 -2.00 4.32 1.07
C LEU A 33 -1.19 4.29 2.35
N ALA A 34 -1.73 4.90 3.40
CA ALA A 34 -1.37 4.59 4.77
C ALA A 34 -2.31 3.47 5.26
N VAL A 35 -1.73 2.33 5.63
CA VAL A 35 -2.49 1.13 6.02
C VAL A 35 -2.08 0.71 7.42
N ILE A 36 -3.10 0.53 8.26
CA ILE A 36 -2.98 0.01 9.61
C ILE A 36 -3.87 -1.23 9.69
N THR A 37 -3.27 -2.40 9.86
CA THR A 37 -4.01 -3.67 10.00
C THR A 37 -3.60 -4.38 11.28
N ARG A 38 -4.56 -5.06 11.93
CA ARG A 38 -4.31 -5.88 13.10
C ARG A 38 -4.50 -7.35 12.75
N ASN A 39 -3.52 -8.18 13.08
CA ASN A 39 -3.71 -9.62 13.12
C ASN A 39 -4.23 -9.98 14.52
N PHE A 40 -5.45 -10.52 14.60
CA PHE A 40 -6.07 -10.87 15.87
C PHE A 40 -5.53 -12.16 16.48
N GLU A 41 -4.98 -13.07 15.67
CA GLU A 41 -4.37 -14.33 16.13
C GLU A 41 -3.01 -14.08 16.81
N THR A 42 -2.14 -13.28 16.19
CA THR A 42 -0.82 -12.96 16.73
C THR A 42 -0.82 -11.74 17.65
N ASN A 43 -1.94 -11.01 17.68
CA ASN A 43 -2.09 -9.71 18.33
C ASN A 43 -1.04 -8.68 17.87
N GLU A 44 -0.60 -8.79 16.62
CA GLU A 44 0.36 -7.87 16.00
C GLU A 44 -0.34 -6.78 15.18
N LEU A 45 0.27 -5.60 15.15
CA LEU A 45 -0.16 -4.47 14.32
C LEU A 45 0.82 -4.32 13.15
N SER A 46 0.33 -4.16 11.93
CA SER A 46 1.13 -3.73 10.78
C SER A 46 0.82 -2.27 10.48
N VAL A 47 1.85 -1.44 10.35
CA VAL A 47 1.73 -0.04 9.97
C VAL A 47 2.67 0.25 8.82
N ARG A 48 2.11 0.75 7.71
CA ARG A 48 2.86 1.00 6.48
C ARG A 48 2.28 2.15 5.67
N VAL A 49 3.15 2.84 4.94
CA VAL A 49 2.79 3.81 3.89
C VAL A 49 3.46 3.35 2.61
N GLN A 50 2.69 3.02 1.59
CA GLN A 50 3.24 2.46 0.36
C GLN A 50 2.30 2.65 -0.84
N PRO A 51 2.86 2.75 -2.07
CA PRO A 51 2.05 2.66 -3.26
C PRO A 51 1.41 1.27 -3.38
N THR A 52 0.10 1.28 -3.63
CA THR A 52 -0.75 0.09 -3.63
C THR A 52 -1.69 0.13 -4.83
N LEU A 53 -1.77 -0.97 -5.55
CA LEU A 53 -2.79 -1.24 -6.56
C LEU A 53 -4.08 -1.61 -5.83
N LEU A 54 -5.16 -0.92 -6.17
CA LEU A 54 -6.51 -1.20 -5.69
C LEU A 54 -7.37 -1.61 -6.88
N PRO A 55 -8.26 -2.60 -6.75
CA PRO A 55 -9.23 -2.92 -7.79
C PRO A 55 -10.00 -1.66 -8.22
N GLN A 56 -10.25 -1.48 -9.51
CA GLN A 56 -10.96 -0.29 -10.02
C GLN A 56 -12.36 -0.11 -9.42
N GLY A 57 -13.02 -1.20 -9.02
CA GLY A 57 -14.30 -1.16 -8.31
C GLY A 57 -14.22 -0.68 -6.85
N ASN A 58 -13.01 -0.55 -6.27
CA ASN A 58 -12.84 -0.04 -4.92
C ASN A 58 -13.02 1.49 -4.90
N VAL A 59 -13.81 2.01 -3.96
CA VAL A 59 -14.08 3.46 -3.86
C VAL A 59 -12.79 4.26 -3.66
N LEU A 60 -11.85 3.77 -2.85
CA LEU A 60 -10.55 4.43 -2.63
C LEU A 60 -9.72 4.54 -3.91
N ALA A 61 -9.88 3.63 -4.87
CA ALA A 61 -9.20 3.69 -6.16
C ALA A 61 -9.65 4.91 -7.00
N ASN A 62 -10.83 5.44 -6.73
CA ASN A 62 -11.45 6.53 -7.49
C ASN A 62 -11.33 7.90 -6.81
N VAL A 63 -10.87 7.97 -5.56
CA VAL A 63 -10.63 9.24 -4.84
C VAL A 63 -9.45 9.97 -5.49
N SER A 64 -9.69 11.17 -6.02
CA SER A 64 -8.76 11.86 -6.91
C SER A 64 -8.61 13.35 -6.57
N GLY A 65 -7.56 13.99 -7.06
CA GLY A 65 -7.28 15.41 -6.78
C GLY A 65 -6.84 15.64 -5.34
N VAL A 66 -7.35 16.70 -4.71
CA VAL A 66 -7.02 17.12 -3.33
C VAL A 66 -7.87 16.42 -2.25
N PHE A 67 -8.68 15.43 -2.66
CA PHE A 67 -9.50 14.66 -1.75
C PHE A 67 -8.68 13.57 -1.07
N ASN A 68 -8.88 13.44 0.24
CA ASN A 68 -8.43 12.31 1.03
C ASN A 68 -9.63 11.42 1.34
N ALA A 69 -9.34 10.14 1.57
CA ALA A 69 -10.33 9.21 2.08
C ALA A 69 -9.73 8.31 3.15
N ILE A 70 -10.55 7.99 4.16
CA ILE A 70 -10.19 7.10 5.26
C ILE A 70 -11.24 5.99 5.28
N SER A 71 -10.77 4.75 5.17
CA SER A 71 -11.61 3.56 5.30
C SER A 71 -11.35 2.93 6.66
N VAL A 72 -12.39 2.68 7.45
CA VAL A 72 -12.31 2.06 8.76
C VAL A 72 -13.24 0.87 8.81
N THR A 73 -12.68 -0.30 9.09
CA THR A 73 -13.44 -1.55 9.24
C THR A 73 -13.57 -1.88 10.73
N GLY A 74 -14.81 -1.94 11.20
CA GLY A 74 -15.17 -2.40 12.54
C GLY A 74 -15.87 -3.77 12.48
N ASP A 75 -15.87 -4.47 13.61
CA ASP A 75 -16.49 -5.78 13.80
C ASP A 75 -18.01 -5.78 13.60
N VAL A 76 -18.70 -4.75 14.09
CA VAL A 76 -20.17 -4.64 13.98
C VAL A 76 -20.60 -3.72 12.83
N VAL A 77 -20.00 -2.54 12.72
CA VAL A 77 -20.39 -1.52 11.72
C VAL A 77 -19.94 -1.88 10.30
N GLY A 78 -19.04 -2.85 10.15
CA GLY A 78 -18.41 -3.19 8.89
C GLY A 78 -17.48 -2.07 8.40
N THR A 79 -17.38 -1.92 7.09
CA THR A 79 -16.51 -0.91 6.46
C THR A 79 -17.22 0.43 6.31
N THR A 80 -16.68 1.47 6.93
CA THR A 80 -17.11 2.87 6.79
C THR A 80 -16.07 3.68 6.03
N LEU A 81 -16.53 4.65 5.23
CA LEU A 81 -15.68 5.47 4.39
C LEU A 81 -15.95 6.96 4.61
N TYR A 82 -14.90 7.70 4.89
CA TYR A 82 -14.94 9.15 5.10
C TYR A 82 -14.15 9.81 3.98
N ILE A 83 -14.80 10.67 3.17
CA ILE A 83 -14.17 11.35 2.03
C ILE A 83 -14.33 12.86 2.20
N GLY A 84 -13.24 13.60 2.00
CA GLY A 84 -13.26 15.06 2.09
C GLY A 84 -11.98 15.68 1.54
N ARG A 85 -11.94 17.01 1.44
CA ARG A 85 -10.69 17.71 1.09
C ARG A 85 -9.72 17.60 2.26
N GLY A 86 -8.55 17.03 2.00
CA GLY A 86 -7.52 16.83 3.03
C GLY A 86 -6.43 17.89 3.06
N ALA A 87 -6.44 18.80 2.08
CA ALA A 87 -5.51 19.91 1.97
C ALA A 87 -6.22 21.13 1.37
N GLY A 88 -5.67 22.31 1.64
CA GLY A 88 -6.20 23.60 1.21
C GLY A 88 -6.62 24.48 2.38
N GLN A 89 -6.50 25.80 2.19
CA GLN A 89 -6.67 26.80 3.25
C GLN A 89 -8.01 26.64 3.99
N ASP A 90 -9.12 26.57 3.26
CA ASP A 90 -10.45 26.50 3.87
C ASP A 90 -10.70 25.18 4.62
N ALA A 91 -10.25 24.05 4.04
CA ALA A 91 -10.41 22.74 4.66
C ALA A 91 -9.62 22.63 5.96
N THR A 92 -8.37 23.13 5.97
CA THR A 92 -7.55 23.18 7.19
C THR A 92 -8.11 24.17 8.21
N ALA A 93 -8.55 25.36 7.79
CA ALA A 93 -9.16 26.34 8.68
C ALA A 93 -10.44 25.82 9.34
N SER A 94 -11.28 25.10 8.58
CA SER A 94 -12.50 24.48 9.10
C SER A 94 -12.22 23.49 10.24
N ALA A 95 -11.17 22.68 10.13
CA ALA A 95 -10.79 21.74 11.20
C ALA A 95 -10.34 22.49 12.46
N VAL A 96 -9.52 23.54 12.30
CA VAL A 96 -9.07 24.39 13.43
C VAL A 96 -10.24 25.08 14.12
N ILE A 97 -11.21 25.61 13.36
CA ILE A 97 -12.40 26.26 13.93
C ILE A 97 -13.24 25.25 14.73
N SER A 98 -13.39 24.00 14.23
CA SER A 98 -14.08 22.93 14.96
C SER A 98 -13.40 22.63 16.29
N ASP A 99 -12.07 22.46 16.30
CA ASP A 99 -11.31 22.20 17.53
C ASP A 99 -11.45 23.35 18.54
N ILE A 100 -11.47 24.60 18.07
CA ILE A 100 -11.70 25.78 18.93
C ILE A 100 -13.11 25.75 19.51
N ALA A 101 -14.12 25.45 18.69
CA ALA A 101 -15.51 25.37 19.15
C ALA A 101 -15.68 24.26 20.19
N ASP A 102 -15.09 23.08 19.96
CA ASP A 102 -15.08 21.97 20.91
C ASP A 102 -14.35 22.33 22.21
N ALA A 103 -13.21 23.04 22.13
CA ALA A 103 -12.48 23.51 23.30
C ALA A 103 -13.29 24.52 24.12
N VAL A 104 -13.98 25.47 23.46
CA VAL A 104 -14.86 26.44 24.13
C VAL A 104 -16.03 25.73 24.79
N ALA A 105 -16.70 24.82 24.08
CA ALA A 105 -17.81 24.05 24.64
C ALA A 105 -17.38 23.20 25.85
N LEU A 106 -16.18 22.61 25.82
CA LEU A 106 -15.60 21.89 26.96
C LEU A 106 -15.39 22.82 28.18
N LEU A 107 -14.92 24.05 27.98
CA LEU A 107 -14.72 25.02 29.06
C LEU A 107 -16.05 25.48 29.68
N HIS A 108 -17.11 25.60 28.88
CA HIS A 108 -18.42 26.07 29.35
C HIS A 108 -19.31 24.97 29.94
N HIS A 109 -19.27 23.76 29.38
CA HIS A 109 -20.20 22.67 29.72
C HIS A 109 -19.52 21.50 30.46
N GLY A 110 -18.20 21.56 30.67
CA GLY A 110 -17.42 20.49 31.28
C GLY A 110 -17.28 19.25 30.39
N LYS A 111 -16.61 18.22 30.91
CA LYS A 111 -16.28 16.97 30.17
C LYS A 111 -17.48 16.18 29.63
N GLY A 112 -18.71 16.49 30.05
CA GLY A 112 -19.92 15.72 29.68
C GLY A 112 -20.48 16.01 28.28
N ALA A 113 -20.12 17.14 27.66
CA ALA A 113 -20.68 17.56 26.37
C ALA A 113 -19.95 16.97 25.15
N HIS A 114 -18.69 16.58 25.31
CA HIS A 114 -17.88 15.95 24.27
C HIS A 114 -17.30 14.66 24.83
N HIS A 115 -17.52 13.53 24.16
CA HIS A 115 -16.82 12.28 24.42
C HIS A 115 -15.34 12.42 24.02
N MET A 116 -14.60 13.34 24.62
CA MET A 116 -13.18 13.15 24.86
C MET A 116 -13.13 12.06 25.91
N GLY A 117 -13.13 10.80 25.48
CA GLY A 117 -13.10 9.65 26.39
C GLY A 117 -12.06 9.90 27.48
N ASP A 118 -12.45 9.74 28.74
CA ASP A 118 -11.58 9.90 29.91
C ASP A 118 -10.45 8.83 29.94
N ASP A 119 -10.42 7.98 28.93
CA ASP A 119 -9.27 7.16 28.59
C ASP A 119 -8.20 8.06 27.96
N THR A 120 -7.26 8.57 28.78
CA THR A 120 -5.88 8.61 28.30
C THR A 120 -5.66 7.28 27.59
N PRO A 121 -5.42 7.23 26.26
CA PRO A 121 -5.30 5.97 25.57
C PRO A 121 -4.22 5.22 26.31
N LYS A 122 -4.61 4.19 27.09
CA LYS A 122 -3.64 3.34 27.77
C LYS A 122 -2.70 2.95 26.65
N PRO A 123 -1.38 3.23 26.77
CA PRO A 123 -0.45 2.79 25.76
C PRO A 123 -0.82 1.35 25.47
N CYS A 124 -1.04 1.01 24.21
CA CYS A 124 -1.28 -0.36 23.81
C CYS A 124 0.01 -1.16 24.09
N ALA A 125 0.33 -1.34 25.37
CA ALA A 125 1.58 -1.84 25.89
C ALA A 125 1.76 -3.31 25.49
N ASP A 126 0.63 -3.98 25.22
CA ASP A 126 0.61 -5.39 24.87
C ASP A 126 0.58 -5.67 23.36
N ARG A 127 0.51 -4.63 22.50
CA ARG A 127 0.44 -4.81 21.05
C ARG A 127 1.84 -4.73 20.43
N LYS A 128 2.24 -5.80 19.75
CA LYS A 128 3.54 -5.88 19.07
C LYS A 128 3.41 -5.38 17.64
N LEU A 129 4.41 -4.63 17.16
CA LEU A 129 4.48 -4.24 15.77
C LEU A 129 4.98 -5.44 14.95
N ALA A 130 4.23 -5.83 13.92
CA ALA A 130 4.64 -6.83 12.97
C ALA A 130 5.92 -6.36 12.26
N PRO A 131 6.98 -7.18 12.20
CA PRO A 131 8.14 -6.90 11.38
C PRO A 131 7.73 -6.64 9.93
N PRO A 132 8.23 -5.58 9.26
CA PRO A 132 7.90 -5.29 7.86
C PRO A 132 8.06 -6.50 6.94
N GLU A 133 9.04 -7.36 7.22
CA GLU A 133 9.37 -8.59 6.51
C GLU A 133 8.26 -9.64 6.50
N ARG A 134 7.37 -9.61 7.50
CA ARG A 134 6.27 -10.57 7.66
C ARG A 134 4.96 -10.08 7.04
N ILE A 135 4.91 -8.85 6.56
CA ILE A 135 3.71 -8.32 5.92
C ILE A 135 3.42 -9.18 4.70
N ARG A 136 2.21 -9.74 4.65
CA ARG A 136 1.75 -10.58 3.55
C ARG A 136 0.88 -9.78 2.61
N GLY A 137 0.95 -10.12 1.33
CA GLY A 137 0.11 -9.53 0.31
C GLY A 137 0.42 -10.08 -1.06
N ARG A 138 -0.32 -9.58 -2.05
CA ARG A 138 -0.02 -9.81 -3.47
C ARG A 138 0.83 -8.66 -4.01
N TYR A 139 1.58 -8.94 -5.06
CA TYR A 139 2.56 -7.99 -5.58
C TYR A 139 2.44 -7.85 -7.09
N TYR A 140 2.67 -6.62 -7.55
CA TYR A 140 2.92 -6.25 -8.93
C TYR A 140 4.43 -6.04 -9.08
N VAL A 141 5.04 -6.70 -10.07
CA VAL A 141 6.45 -6.56 -10.39
C VAL A 141 6.61 -6.19 -11.85
N ARG A 142 7.30 -5.09 -12.13
CA ARG A 142 7.69 -4.70 -13.49
C ARG A 142 9.20 -4.83 -13.66
N LEU A 143 9.59 -5.54 -14.72
CA LEU A 143 10.97 -5.81 -15.10
C LEU A 143 11.23 -5.27 -16.50
N SER A 144 12.28 -4.48 -16.64
CA SER A 144 12.89 -4.17 -17.94
C SER A 144 13.94 -5.24 -18.23
N VAL A 145 13.75 -6.03 -19.28
CA VAL A 145 14.62 -7.16 -19.61
C VAL A 145 15.08 -7.13 -21.06
N LYS A 146 16.16 -7.85 -21.38
CA LYS A 146 16.58 -8.10 -22.76
C LYS A 146 15.51 -8.91 -23.49
N ASP A 147 15.19 -8.52 -24.72
CA ASP A 147 14.25 -9.26 -25.56
C ASP A 147 14.93 -10.48 -26.18
N GLN A 148 14.99 -11.58 -25.41
CA GLN A 148 15.66 -12.82 -25.80
C GLN A 148 14.88 -14.03 -25.28
N PRO A 149 14.89 -15.16 -26.01
CA PRO A 149 14.30 -16.40 -25.53
C PRO A 149 14.84 -16.84 -24.15
N GLY A 150 13.97 -17.47 -23.36
CA GLY A 150 14.32 -18.02 -22.04
C GLY A 150 14.50 -17.00 -20.91
N VAL A 151 14.30 -15.70 -21.15
CA VAL A 151 14.32 -14.69 -20.07
C VAL A 151 13.16 -14.92 -19.09
N LEU A 152 11.93 -15.10 -19.59
CA LEU A 152 10.77 -15.37 -18.74
C LEU A 152 10.96 -16.65 -17.90
N ALA A 153 11.52 -17.70 -18.50
CA ALA A 153 11.80 -18.96 -17.78
C ALA A 153 12.80 -18.75 -16.63
N ARG A 154 13.85 -17.93 -16.84
CA ARG A 154 14.80 -17.55 -15.79
C ARG A 154 14.13 -16.74 -14.68
N VAL A 155 13.29 -15.77 -15.03
CA VAL A 155 12.52 -14.99 -14.06
C VAL A 155 11.63 -15.90 -13.22
N ALA A 156 10.85 -16.78 -13.87
CA ALA A 156 9.96 -17.72 -13.19
C ALA A 156 10.74 -18.69 -12.29
N SER A 157 11.91 -19.17 -12.73
CA SER A 157 12.80 -20.01 -11.91
C SER A 157 13.28 -19.28 -10.66
N VAL A 158 13.65 -18.00 -10.76
CA VAL A 158 14.05 -17.19 -9.61
C VAL A 158 12.89 -16.97 -8.64
N MET A 159 11.69 -16.68 -9.13
CA MET A 159 10.50 -16.53 -8.27
C MET A 159 10.18 -17.84 -7.53
N ALA A 160 10.23 -18.99 -8.24
CA ALA A 160 10.01 -20.30 -7.65
C ALA A 160 11.05 -20.65 -6.56
N LYS A 161 12.33 -20.32 -6.76
CA LYS A 161 13.40 -20.54 -5.76
C LYS A 161 13.16 -19.81 -4.44
N HIS A 162 12.45 -18.69 -4.48
CA HIS A 162 12.08 -17.90 -3.30
C HIS A 162 10.64 -18.17 -2.85
N HIS A 163 10.00 -19.22 -3.37
CA HIS A 163 8.63 -19.61 -3.06
C HIS A 163 7.59 -18.50 -3.34
N VAL A 164 7.82 -17.68 -4.37
CA VAL A 164 6.86 -16.68 -4.85
C VAL A 164 6.13 -17.22 -6.07
N SER A 165 4.83 -17.46 -5.93
CA SER A 165 3.98 -17.96 -7.02
C SER A 165 3.49 -16.81 -7.91
N ILE A 166 3.53 -17.02 -9.23
CA ILE A 166 3.09 -16.06 -10.25
C ILE A 166 1.60 -16.28 -10.50
N ALA A 167 0.81 -15.22 -10.38
CA ALA A 167 -0.63 -15.24 -10.67
C ALA A 167 -0.91 -14.86 -12.14
N SER A 168 -0.21 -13.88 -12.68
CA SER A 168 -0.34 -13.50 -14.09
C SER A 168 0.95 -12.91 -14.65
N VAL A 169 1.08 -13.00 -15.98
CA VAL A 169 2.20 -12.44 -16.73
C VAL A 169 1.67 -11.67 -17.93
N MET A 170 2.24 -10.50 -18.18
CA MET A 170 2.02 -9.68 -19.37
C MET A 170 3.37 -9.24 -19.91
N GLN A 171 3.62 -9.47 -21.19
CA GLN A 171 4.81 -8.99 -21.88
C GLN A 171 4.41 -7.88 -22.84
N ASN A 172 4.87 -6.67 -22.56
CA ASN A 172 4.66 -5.52 -23.41
C ASN A 172 5.95 -5.20 -24.17
N PRO A 173 5.86 -4.73 -25.42
CA PRO A 173 7.02 -4.17 -26.12
C PRO A 173 7.62 -3.05 -25.27
N ALA A 174 8.94 -3.03 -25.11
CA ALA A 174 9.59 -1.89 -24.45
C ALA A 174 9.74 -0.73 -25.44
N GLU A 175 9.81 0.50 -24.91
CA GLU A 175 10.14 1.68 -25.73
C GLU A 175 11.58 1.62 -26.27
N ARG A 176 12.46 0.89 -25.58
CA ARG A 176 13.85 0.68 -25.97
C ARG A 176 13.98 -0.52 -26.91
N ALA A 177 14.61 -0.30 -28.07
CA ALA A 177 14.93 -1.37 -29.02
C ALA A 177 15.77 -2.48 -28.36
N GLY A 178 15.37 -3.75 -28.57
CA GLY A 178 16.04 -4.92 -27.99
C GLY A 178 15.72 -5.20 -26.51
N ALA A 179 14.75 -4.49 -25.93
CA ALA A 179 14.24 -4.73 -24.59
C ALA A 179 12.74 -5.13 -24.62
N ALA A 180 12.31 -5.83 -23.59
CA ALA A 180 10.93 -6.18 -23.33
C ALA A 180 10.55 -5.77 -21.90
N SER A 181 9.30 -5.36 -21.70
CA SER A 181 8.74 -5.07 -20.38
C SER A 181 7.93 -6.28 -19.91
N LEU A 182 8.45 -7.00 -18.91
CA LEU A 182 7.70 -8.06 -18.25
C LEU A 182 7.00 -7.50 -17.02
N VAL A 183 5.68 -7.67 -17.00
CA VAL A 183 4.82 -7.32 -15.87
C VAL A 183 4.27 -8.61 -15.30
N LEU A 184 4.50 -8.84 -14.01
CA LEU A 184 4.04 -10.01 -13.29
C LEU A 184 3.16 -9.58 -12.11
N THR A 185 2.12 -10.36 -11.84
CA THR A 185 1.45 -10.32 -10.54
C THR A 185 1.68 -11.62 -9.79
N THR A 186 1.63 -11.58 -8.47
CA THR A 186 1.86 -12.76 -7.62
C THR A 186 0.58 -13.18 -6.90
N HIS A 187 0.55 -14.45 -6.49
CA HIS A 187 -0.28 -14.85 -5.36
C HIS A 187 0.27 -14.26 -4.04
N GLU A 188 -0.40 -14.56 -2.93
CA GLU A 188 0.02 -14.07 -1.62
C GLU A 188 1.43 -14.57 -1.28
N SER A 189 2.29 -13.64 -0.86
CA SER A 189 3.65 -13.91 -0.38
C SER A 189 4.00 -12.94 0.75
N ASP A 190 5.10 -13.20 1.44
CA ASP A 190 5.62 -12.29 2.46
C ASP A 190 6.64 -11.29 1.87
N GLU A 191 6.73 -10.13 2.51
CA GLU A 191 7.57 -9.02 2.09
C GLU A 191 9.05 -9.40 2.00
N ARG A 192 9.52 -10.32 2.85
CA ARG A 192 10.89 -10.83 2.81
C ARG A 192 11.14 -11.65 1.55
N ALA A 193 10.26 -12.58 1.20
CA ALA A 193 10.38 -13.45 0.05
C ALA A 193 10.36 -12.64 -1.26
N ILE A 194 9.43 -11.70 -1.41
CA ILE A 194 9.36 -10.87 -2.62
C ILE A 194 10.58 -9.94 -2.73
N ARG A 195 11.09 -9.38 -1.63
CA ARG A 195 12.29 -8.54 -1.65
C ARG A 195 13.55 -9.33 -1.98
N ALA A 196 13.69 -10.54 -1.43
CA ALA A 196 14.78 -11.45 -1.78
C ALA A 196 14.73 -11.84 -3.27
N THR A 197 13.52 -12.07 -3.79
CA THR A 197 13.27 -12.31 -5.21
C THR A 197 13.70 -11.12 -6.07
N LEU A 198 13.28 -9.90 -5.74
CA LEU A 198 13.67 -8.69 -6.46
C LEU A 198 15.19 -8.50 -6.47
N LYS A 199 15.86 -8.71 -5.32
CA LYS A 199 17.31 -8.60 -5.22
C LYS A 199 18.02 -9.60 -6.14
N HIS A 200 17.52 -10.84 -6.21
CA HIS A 200 18.07 -11.86 -7.10
C HIS A 200 17.79 -11.51 -8.58
N LEU A 201 16.57 -11.09 -8.91
CA LEU A 201 16.20 -10.67 -10.27
C LEU A 201 17.07 -9.50 -10.76
N ALA A 202 17.28 -8.49 -9.92
CA ALA A 202 18.13 -7.34 -10.24
C ALA A 202 19.59 -7.72 -10.55
N GLY A 203 20.06 -8.88 -10.06
CA GLY A 203 21.39 -9.40 -10.35
C GLY A 203 21.50 -10.22 -11.65
N LEU A 204 20.38 -10.50 -12.34
CA LEU A 204 20.41 -11.24 -13.60
C LEU A 204 20.96 -10.36 -14.73
N SER A 205 21.86 -10.91 -15.54
CA SER A 205 22.42 -10.23 -16.73
C SER A 205 21.39 -9.90 -17.82
N SER A 206 20.19 -10.48 -17.73
CA SER A 206 19.05 -10.19 -18.60
C SER A 206 18.17 -9.04 -18.11
N VAL A 207 18.29 -8.60 -16.85
CA VAL A 207 17.54 -7.47 -16.29
C VAL A 207 18.35 -6.20 -16.52
N LEU A 208 17.71 -5.19 -17.10
CA LEU A 208 18.36 -3.96 -17.58
C LEU A 208 18.30 -2.83 -16.55
N GLU A 209 17.29 -2.84 -15.69
CA GLU A 209 16.99 -1.77 -14.73
C GLU A 209 16.51 -2.34 -13.40
N GLN A 210 16.52 -1.52 -12.35
CA GLN A 210 16.00 -1.91 -11.05
C GLN A 210 14.51 -2.27 -11.12
N PRO A 211 14.10 -3.49 -10.71
CA PRO A 211 12.70 -3.89 -10.70
C PRO A 211 11.81 -2.91 -9.92
N VAL A 212 10.62 -2.66 -10.43
CA VAL A 212 9.58 -1.90 -9.72
C VAL A 212 8.66 -2.89 -9.02
N LEU A 213 8.40 -2.63 -7.73
CA LEU A 213 7.52 -3.42 -6.88
C LEU A 213 6.41 -2.52 -6.36
N LEU A 214 5.16 -2.93 -6.58
CA LEU A 214 3.98 -2.31 -5.97
C LEU A 214 3.17 -3.39 -5.28
N ARG A 215 2.50 -3.08 -4.17
CA ARG A 215 1.64 -4.04 -3.47
C ARG A 215 0.27 -4.01 -4.12
N ILE A 216 -0.44 -5.13 -4.11
CA ILE A 216 -1.84 -5.19 -4.47
C ILE A 216 -2.61 -5.30 -3.17
N GLY A 217 -3.47 -4.32 -2.91
CA GLY A 217 -4.24 -4.22 -1.68
C GLY A 217 -5.60 -4.88 -1.85
N ASP A 218 -5.78 -6.00 -1.16
CA ASP A 218 -7.09 -6.58 -0.89
C ASP A 218 -7.44 -6.22 0.55
N PHE A 219 -8.43 -5.35 0.70
CA PHE A 219 -8.91 -4.89 2.01
C PHE A 219 -10.39 -5.24 2.21
N ASN A 220 -10.90 -6.16 1.40
CA ASN A 220 -12.25 -6.68 1.49
C ASN A 220 -12.23 -7.90 2.42
N ASP A 221 -12.14 -7.64 3.72
CA ASP A 221 -12.50 -8.60 4.78
C ASP A 221 -13.48 -7.91 5.73
#